data_AF-A0AA88IE67-F1
#
_entry.id   AF-A0AA88IE67-F1
#
_cell.length_a   1.000
_cell.length_b   1.000
_cell.length_c   1.000
_cell.angle_alpha   90.00
_cell.angle_beta   90.00
_cell.angle_gamma   90.00
#
_symmetry.space_group_name_H-M   'P 1'
#
loop_
_entity.id
_entity.type
_entity.pdbx_description
1 polymer ?
#
loop_
_entity_poly.entity_id
_entity_poly.type
_entity_poly.pdbx_seq_one_letter_code
_entity_poly.pdbx_strand_id
1 'polypeptide(L)'
;MSEQSLLQLALSELENYRDYRKFFTDGSKIGSRTGCGIWDDYKKQGTQHRLSDHTSIYIAELFAINTAIKEIVRDGKEGKYLVCTDSLSCLKYLKVAHKHAPTMAYCPKYKND
;
A
#
# COMPACT_ATOMS: atom_id res chain seq x y z
N MET A 1 8.62 -25.21 -7.47
CA MET A 1 7.80 -24.17 -8.12
C MET A 1 8.78 -23.13 -8.67
N SER A 2 8.77 -22.87 -9.98
CA SER A 2 9.68 -21.89 -10.58
C SER A 2 9.12 -20.47 -10.39
N GLU A 3 9.99 -19.46 -10.49
CA GLU A 3 9.61 -18.03 -10.48
C GLU A 3 8.53 -17.74 -11.54
N GLN A 4 8.66 -18.36 -12.72
CA GLN A 4 7.68 -18.28 -13.80
C GLN A 4 6.29 -18.79 -13.38
N SER A 5 6.23 -19.89 -12.61
CA SER A 5 4.95 -20.40 -12.11
C SER A 5 4.31 -19.47 -11.08
N LEU A 6 5.12 -18.80 -10.23
CA LEU A 6 4.62 -17.82 -9.26
C LEU A 6 4.08 -16.57 -9.94
N LEU A 7 4.80 -16.07 -10.95
CA LEU A 7 4.36 -14.93 -11.74
C LEU A 7 3.05 -15.25 -12.46
N GLN A 8 2.95 -16.42 -13.09
CA GLN A 8 1.73 -16.84 -13.78
C GLN A 8 0.53 -16.92 -12.83
N LEU A 9 0.74 -17.44 -11.62
CA LEU A 9 -0.30 -17.50 -10.60
C LEU A 9 -0.73 -16.09 -10.16
N ALA A 10 0.23 -15.21 -9.85
CA ALA A 10 -0.06 -13.83 -9.45
C ALA A 10 -0.84 -13.07 -10.54
N LEU A 11 -0.44 -13.22 -11.81
CA LEU A 11 -1.14 -12.63 -12.95
C LEU A 11 -2.58 -13.17 -13.05
N SER A 12 -2.77 -14.48 -12.91
CA SER A 12 -4.11 -15.08 -12.96
C SER A 12 -5.04 -14.57 -11.86
N GLU A 13 -4.50 -14.25 -10.68
CA GLU A 13 -5.29 -13.66 -9.60
C GLU A 13 -5.65 -12.20 -9.92
N LEU A 14 -4.74 -11.44 -10.53
CA LEU A 14 -5.00 -10.06 -10.93
C LEU A 14 -6.07 -9.94 -12.03
N GLU A 15 -6.27 -10.98 -12.86
CA GLU A 15 -7.34 -11.04 -13.86
C GLU A 15 -8.74 -10.93 -13.23
N ASN A 16 -8.93 -11.47 -12.01
CA ASN A 16 -10.18 -11.32 -11.26
C ASN A 16 -10.51 -9.85 -10.93
N TYR A 17 -9.50 -8.98 -10.99
CA TYR A 17 -9.57 -7.55 -10.72
C TYR A 17 -9.19 -6.72 -11.95
N ARG A 18 -9.39 -7.25 -13.17
CA ARG A 18 -9.06 -6.55 -14.42
C ARG A 18 -9.65 -5.13 -14.49
N ASP A 19 -10.89 -4.96 -14.03
CA ASP A 19 -11.64 -3.69 -14.06
C ASP A 19 -11.29 -2.74 -12.91
N TYR A 20 -10.35 -3.12 -12.02
CA TYR A 20 -9.91 -2.29 -10.90
C TYR A 20 -8.67 -1.49 -11.33
N ARG A 21 -8.59 -0.24 -10.87
CA ARG A 21 -7.34 0.53 -10.92
C ARG A 21 -6.40 0.00 -9.85
N LYS A 22 -5.21 -0.43 -10.28
CA LYS A 22 -4.26 -1.17 -9.45
C LYS A 22 -3.17 -0.22 -8.95
N PHE A 23 -2.88 -0.33 -7.67
CA PHE A 23 -1.76 0.34 -7.01
C PHE A 23 -0.87 -0.74 -6.40
N PHE A 24 0.42 -0.67 -6.66
CA PHE A 24 1.40 -1.59 -6.08
C PHE A 24 2.25 -0.82 -5.08
N THR A 25 2.45 -1.38 -3.90
CA THR A 25 3.15 -0.71 -2.81
C THR A 25 4.31 -1.56 -2.33
N ASP A 26 5.42 -0.91 -2.00
CA ASP A 26 6.62 -1.56 -1.47
C ASP A 26 7.26 -0.67 -0.41
N GLY A 27 7.51 -1.22 0.77
CA GLY A 27 8.27 -0.60 1.84
C GLY A 27 9.73 -1.07 1.77
N SER A 28 10.68 -0.16 1.91
CA SER A 28 12.10 -0.50 1.82
C SER A 28 12.89 0.02 3.02
N LYS A 29 13.85 -0.78 3.49
CA LYS A 29 14.77 -0.41 4.57
C LYS A 29 16.19 -0.87 4.25
N ILE A 30 17.15 0.05 4.32
CA ILE A 30 18.58 -0.18 4.14
C ILE A 30 19.33 0.46 5.30
N GLY A 31 19.80 -0.35 6.25
CA GLY A 31 20.39 0.13 7.49
C GLY A 31 19.38 0.94 8.32
N SER A 32 19.72 2.18 8.66
CA SER A 32 18.79 3.11 9.32
C SER A 32 17.80 3.78 8.35
N ARG A 33 18.09 3.77 7.04
CA ARG A 33 17.31 4.49 6.05
C ARG A 33 16.10 3.68 5.64
N THR A 34 14.93 4.32 5.65
CA THR A 34 13.64 3.70 5.37
C THR A 34 12.83 4.58 4.43
N GLY A 35 12.16 3.98 3.46
CA GLY A 35 11.33 4.66 2.47
C GLY A 35 10.20 3.75 2.00
N CYS A 36 9.33 4.27 1.15
CA CYS A 36 8.35 3.47 0.45
C CYS A 36 8.11 3.97 -0.97
N GLY A 37 7.64 3.08 -1.83
CA GLY A 37 7.19 3.35 -3.18
C GLY A 37 5.73 2.95 -3.39
N ILE A 38 5.07 3.68 -4.28
CA ILE A 38 3.73 3.38 -4.77
C ILE A 38 3.77 3.49 -6.30
N TRP A 39 3.25 2.49 -7.00
CA TRP A 39 3.08 2.51 -8.45
C TRP A 39 1.59 2.49 -8.81
N ASP A 40 1.13 3.53 -9.48
CA ASP A 40 -0.22 3.60 -10.05
C ASP A 40 -0.21 3.06 -11.47
N ASP A 41 -0.79 1.88 -11.65
CA ASP A 41 -0.76 1.20 -12.94
C ASP A 41 -1.63 1.87 -14.01
N TYR A 42 -2.64 2.64 -13.60
CA TYR A 42 -3.48 3.37 -14.54
C TYR A 42 -2.79 4.64 -15.05
N LYS A 43 -2.15 5.40 -14.15
CA LYS A 43 -1.40 6.61 -14.52
C LYS A 43 -0.01 6.31 -15.08
N LYS A 44 0.48 5.08 -14.90
CA LYS A 44 1.86 4.66 -15.21
C LYS A 44 2.89 5.56 -14.52
N GLN A 45 2.64 5.85 -13.26
CA GLN A 45 3.45 6.78 -12.45
C GLN A 45 3.79 6.18 -11.10
N GLY A 46 5.02 6.43 -10.66
CA GLY A 46 5.51 6.04 -9.35
C GLY A 46 5.68 7.24 -8.43
N THR A 47 5.27 7.11 -7.17
CA THR A 47 5.60 8.05 -6.10
C THR A 47 6.49 7.36 -5.07
N GLN A 48 7.41 8.12 -4.49
CA GLN A 48 8.36 7.65 -3.50
C GLN A 48 8.40 8.61 -2.33
N HIS A 49 8.44 8.05 -1.11
CA HIS A 49 8.49 8.83 0.11
C HIS A 49 9.65 8.37 0.98
N ARG A 50 10.44 9.34 1.45
CA ARG A 50 11.43 9.10 2.48
C ARG A 50 10.74 9.16 3.84
N LEU A 51 10.86 8.10 4.63
CA LEU A 51 10.41 8.08 6.02
C LEU A 51 11.57 8.48 6.93
N SER A 52 11.25 8.82 8.18
CA SER A 52 12.25 9.06 9.22
C SER A 52 13.19 7.88 9.35
N ASP A 53 14.45 8.16 9.70
CA ASP A 53 15.42 7.12 9.98
C ASP A 53 14.96 6.23 11.13
N HIS A 54 15.44 4.99 11.11
CA HIS A 54 15.11 3.93 12.06
C HIS A 54 13.66 3.44 12.05
N THR A 55 12.79 4.01 11.20
CA THR A 55 11.45 3.47 10.93
C THR A 55 11.53 1.96 10.62
N SER A 56 10.59 1.17 11.14
CA SER A 56 10.59 -0.27 10.88
C SER A 56 10.11 -0.55 9.45
N ILE A 57 10.57 -1.66 8.87
CA ILE A 57 10.08 -2.11 7.56
C ILE A 57 8.56 -2.26 7.56
N TYR A 58 7.99 -2.76 8.65
CA TYR A 58 6.55 -2.90 8.84
C TYR A 58 5.80 -1.55 8.74
N ILE A 59 6.33 -0.48 9.34
CA ILE A 59 5.72 0.85 9.24
C ILE A 59 5.90 1.42 7.83
N ALA A 60 7.02 1.14 7.15
CA ALA A 60 7.22 1.56 5.76
C ALA A 60 6.16 0.96 4.83
N GLU A 61 5.89 -0.33 4.95
CA GLU A 61 4.84 -1.04 4.21
C GLU A 61 3.45 -0.46 4.48
N LEU A 62 3.06 -0.31 5.75
CA LEU A 62 1.77 0.29 6.12
C LEU A 62 1.64 1.73 5.62
N PHE A 63 2.74 2.49 5.66
CA PHE A 63 2.77 3.86 5.17
C PHE A 63 2.58 3.91 3.65
N ALA A 64 3.16 2.97 2.90
CA ALA A 64 2.98 2.82 1.47
C ALA A 64 1.49 2.59 1.11
N ILE A 65 0.85 1.63 1.80
CA ILE A 65 -0.58 1.32 1.64
C ILE A 65 -1.45 2.54 1.96
N ASN A 66 -1.22 3.19 3.10
CA ASN A 66 -1.96 4.38 3.50
C ASN A 66 -1.78 5.53 2.51
N THR A 67 -0.58 5.68 1.95
CA THR A 67 -0.30 6.71 0.94
C THR A 67 -1.07 6.42 -0.34
N ALA A 68 -1.06 5.19 -0.86
CA ALA A 68 -1.87 4.81 -2.01
C ALA A 68 -3.35 5.12 -1.82
N ILE A 69 -3.91 4.80 -0.64
CA ILE A 69 -5.31 5.14 -0.29
C ILE A 69 -5.54 6.65 -0.31
N LYS A 70 -4.63 7.45 0.25
CA LYS A 70 -4.73 8.92 0.20
C LYS A 70 -4.68 9.45 -1.23
N GLU A 71 -3.86 8.87 -2.11
CA GLU A 71 -3.82 9.26 -3.53
C GLU A 71 -5.13 8.95 -4.24
N ILE A 72 -5.73 7.78 -3.96
CA ILE A 72 -7.05 7.40 -4.48
C ILE A 72 -8.11 8.41 -4.04
N VAL A 73 -8.19 8.69 -2.74
CA VAL A 73 -9.16 9.64 -2.18
C VAL A 73 -8.96 11.05 -2.75
N ARG A 74 -7.70 11.49 -2.89
CA ARG A 74 -7.36 12.81 -3.46
C ARG A 74 -7.71 12.93 -4.94
N ASP A 75 -7.63 11.84 -5.71
CA ASP A 75 -8.02 11.83 -7.13
C ASP A 75 -9.52 12.08 -7.31
N GLY A 76 -10.33 11.81 -6.27
CA GLY A 76 -11.75 12.17 -6.20
C GLY A 76 -12.65 11.44 -7.20
N LYS A 77 -12.11 10.47 -7.92
CA LYS A 77 -12.86 9.66 -8.89
C LYS A 77 -13.54 8.50 -8.17
N GLU A 78 -14.79 8.26 -8.48
CA GLU A 78 -15.46 7.03 -8.08
C GLU A 78 -14.95 5.86 -8.93
N GLY A 79 -14.79 4.70 -8.31
CA GLY A 79 -14.29 3.53 -9.02
C GLY A 79 -13.94 2.35 -8.11
N LYS A 80 -13.50 1.27 -8.75
CA LYS A 80 -12.98 0.08 -8.09
C LYS A 80 -11.46 0.16 -8.05
N TYR A 81 -10.89 -0.02 -6.86
CA TYR A 81 -9.46 0.14 -6.59
C TYR A 81 -8.90 -1.11 -5.94
N LEU A 82 -7.72 -1.53 -6.40
CA LEU A 82 -6.98 -2.65 -5.83
C LEU A 82 -5.62 -2.14 -5.36
N VAL A 83 -5.30 -2.32 -4.08
CA VAL A 83 -3.97 -2.03 -3.52
C VAL A 83 -3.27 -3.35 -3.24
N CYS A 84 -2.14 -3.57 -3.89
CA CYS A 84 -1.33 -4.79 -3.83
C CYS A 84 -0.07 -4.54 -2.98
N THR A 85 0.15 -5.40 -1.99
CA THR A 85 1.35 -5.45 -1.16
C THR A 85 1.75 -6.91 -0.98
N ASP A 86 3.04 -7.20 -0.95
CA ASP A 86 3.60 -8.52 -0.60
C ASP A 86 3.79 -8.68 0.92
N SER A 87 3.51 -7.63 1.70
CA SER A 87 3.67 -7.62 3.15
C SER A 87 2.54 -8.37 3.86
N LEU A 88 2.74 -9.68 4.07
CA LEU A 88 1.80 -10.54 4.79
C LEU A 88 1.50 -10.03 6.22
N SER A 89 2.47 -9.38 6.87
CA SER A 89 2.29 -8.79 8.20
C SER A 89 1.28 -7.63 8.16
N CYS A 90 1.33 -6.78 7.14
CA CYS A 90 0.36 -5.71 6.92
C CYS A 90 -1.04 -6.27 6.64
N LEU A 91 -1.14 -7.28 5.76
CA LEU A 91 -2.43 -7.92 5.45
C LEU A 91 -3.08 -8.56 6.70
N LYS A 92 -2.29 -9.24 7.53
CA LYS A 92 -2.75 -9.82 8.80
C LYS A 92 -3.27 -8.73 9.75
N TYR A 93 -2.52 -7.63 9.89
CA TYR A 93 -2.93 -6.49 10.72
C TYR A 93 -4.24 -5.88 10.22
N LEU A 94 -4.34 -5.55 8.93
CA LEU A 94 -5.53 -4.93 8.35
C LEU A 94 -6.78 -5.81 8.51
N LYS A 95 -6.63 -7.14 8.36
CA LYS A 95 -7.72 -8.10 8.58
C LYS A 95 -8.22 -8.13 10.03
N VAL A 96 -7.33 -7.93 11.00
CA VAL A 96 -7.68 -7.85 12.42
C VAL A 96 -8.26 -6.48 12.77
N ALA A 97 -7.64 -5.39 12.29
CA ALA A 97 -8.09 -4.02 12.50
C ALA A 97 -9.51 -3.81 11.99
N HIS A 98 -9.85 -4.34 10.81
CA HIS A 98 -11.21 -4.30 10.26
C HIS A 98 -12.25 -4.96 11.20
N LYS A 99 -11.89 -6.06 11.87
CA LYS A 99 -12.79 -6.78 12.80
C LYS A 99 -13.00 -6.05 14.14
N HIS A 100 -12.05 -5.19 14.53
CA HIS A 100 -12.04 -4.52 15.83
C HIS A 100 -12.22 -3.00 15.72
N ALA A 101 -12.70 -2.49 14.58
CA ALA A 101 -12.93 -1.06 14.39
C ALA A 101 -14.40 -0.70 14.66
N PRO A 102 -14.80 -0.30 15.88
CA PRO A 102 -15.70 0.83 15.98
C PRO A 102 -14.85 2.06 15.64
N THR A 103 -15.00 2.58 14.43
CA THR A 103 -14.51 3.92 14.06
C THR A 103 -13.07 4.22 14.51
N MET A 104 -12.06 3.90 13.67
CA MET A 104 -10.83 4.68 13.74
C MET A 104 -11.20 6.13 13.47
N ALA A 105 -11.41 6.90 14.53
CA ALA A 105 -11.52 8.33 14.49
C ALA A 105 -10.21 8.84 13.89
N TYR A 106 -10.28 9.23 12.62
CA TYR A 106 -9.33 10.16 12.04
C TYR A 106 -9.27 11.37 12.98
N CYS A 107 -8.16 11.52 13.71
CA CYS A 107 -7.86 12.70 14.51
C CYS A 107 -6.84 13.54 13.72
N PRO A 108 -7.27 14.55 12.94
CA PRO A 108 -6.36 15.48 12.31
C PRO A 108 -5.87 16.45 13.38
N LYS A 109 -4.77 16.11 14.06
CA LYS A 109 -4.00 17.10 14.82
C LYS A 109 -2.51 16.94 14.56
N TYR A 110 -2.12 17.29 13.34
CA TYR A 110 -0.88 18.05 13.15
C TYR A 110 -1.30 19.46 12.76
N LYS A 111 -1.48 20.32 13.78
CA LYS A 111 -1.28 21.75 13.58
C LYS A 111 0.23 21.96 13.58
N ASN A 112 0.69 22.71 12.59
CA ASN A 112 2.05 23.25 12.54
C ASN A 112 2.31 24.04 13.83
N ASP A 113 3.48 23.82 14.43
CA ASP A 113 4.28 24.85 15.09
C ASP A 113 5.71 24.71 14.56
#